data_AF-A0A183TFW5-F1
#
_entry.id   AF-A0A183TFW5-F1
#
_cell.length_a   1.000
_cell.length_b   1.000
_cell.length_c   1.000
_cell.angle_alpha   90.00
_cell.angle_beta   90.00
_cell.angle_gamma   90.00
#
_symmetry.space_group_name_H-M   'P 1'
#
loop_
_entity.id
_entity.type
_entity.pdbx_description
1 polymer ?
#
loop_
_entity_poly.entity_id
_entity_poly.type
_entity_poly.pdbx_seq_one_letter_code
_entity_poly.pdbx_strand_id
1 'polypeptide(L)'
;MYIVHLEDTSTSPDSRGLELAQVYYASCTNEHEIDKLALKPLQDVLIRMFEGWRLLPPGTPGSRSDLEDPFTPQKFDLTDLIGRFLQFGHGIDIFQLLVERDPKNSSRFSITLAPGVVSMQPEYYLETSDLKITRIVQYFKDFMRNYSIMLGVEESQLGALEKVFDLETQIAKV
;
A
#
# COMPACT_ATOMS: atom_id res chain seq x y z
N MET A 1 2.17 -4.06 29.29
CA MET A 1 1.48 -3.32 30.38
C MET A 1 1.17 -1.88 29.94
N TYR A 2 0.53 -1.70 28.78
CA TYR A 2 0.10 -0.39 28.25
C TYR A 2 -1.31 -0.47 27.63
N ILE A 3 -1.67 -1.63 27.06
CA ILE A 3 -2.98 -1.90 26.46
C ILE A 3 -4.14 -1.74 27.47
N VAL A 4 -3.95 -2.18 28.72
CA VAL A 4 -4.98 -2.12 29.77
C VAL A 4 -5.43 -0.68 30.08
N HIS A 5 -4.57 0.33 29.90
CA HIS A 5 -4.94 1.75 30.12
C HIS A 5 -5.70 2.37 28.95
N LEU A 6 -5.66 1.76 27.76
CA LEU A 6 -6.43 2.23 26.60
C LEU A 6 -7.86 1.68 26.59
N GLU A 7 -8.08 0.54 27.27
CA GLU A 7 -9.39 -0.06 27.48
C GLU A 7 -10.18 0.60 28.62
N ASP A 8 -9.47 1.17 29.60
CA ASP A 8 -10.08 1.81 30.76
C ASP A 8 -10.59 3.21 30.41
N THR A 9 -11.86 3.26 29.99
CA THR A 9 -12.62 4.49 29.71
C THR A 9 -13.36 5.01 30.94
N SER A 10 -13.16 4.40 32.11
CA SER A 10 -13.87 4.77 33.35
C SER A 10 -13.40 6.11 33.93
N THR A 11 -12.21 6.56 33.56
CA THR A 11 -11.65 7.87 33.92
C THR A 11 -11.66 8.83 32.72
N SER A 12 -12.00 10.09 33.00
CA SER A 12 -11.85 11.20 32.05
C SER A 12 -10.41 11.21 31.51
N PRO A 13 -10.19 11.20 30.18
CA PRO A 13 -8.83 11.20 29.63
C PRO A 13 -8.06 12.43 30.09
N ASP A 14 -6.86 12.21 30.63
CA ASP A 14 -6.00 13.27 31.20
C ASP A 14 -5.46 14.25 30.14
N SER A 15 -5.55 13.90 28.86
CA SER A 15 -5.16 14.77 27.75
C SER A 15 -5.85 14.38 26.44
N ARG A 16 -5.93 15.34 25.50
CA ARG A 16 -6.42 15.08 24.13
C ARG A 16 -5.61 14.01 23.39
N GLY A 17 -4.31 13.90 23.66
CA GLY A 17 -3.47 12.88 23.04
C GLY A 17 -3.87 11.47 23.48
N LEU A 18 -4.16 11.31 24.78
CA LEU A 18 -4.64 10.05 25.33
C LEU A 18 -6.05 9.72 24.83
N GLU A 19 -6.95 10.71 24.76
CA GLU A 19 -8.29 10.55 24.20
C GLU A 19 -8.24 10.03 22.76
N LEU A 20 -7.41 10.63 21.88
CA LEU A 20 -7.26 10.17 20.50
C LEU A 20 -6.70 8.75 20.41
N ALA A 21 -5.75 8.38 21.28
CA ALA A 21 -5.21 7.03 21.34
C ALA A 21 -6.25 6.00 21.77
N GLN A 22 -7.10 6.34 22.76
CA GLN A 22 -8.22 5.51 23.19
C GLN A 22 -9.27 5.34 22.08
N VAL A 23 -9.64 6.42 21.40
CA VAL A 23 -10.56 6.37 20.24
C VAL A 23 -9.99 5.51 19.12
N TYR A 24 -8.70 5.69 18.80
CA TYR A 24 -8.03 4.88 17.78
C TYR A 24 -8.05 3.40 18.17
N TYR A 25 -7.68 3.07 19.42
CA TYR A 25 -7.72 1.71 19.93
C TYR A 25 -9.12 1.08 19.84
N ALA A 26 -10.16 1.78 20.33
CA ALA A 26 -11.54 1.33 20.28
C ALA A 26 -12.04 1.12 18.84
N SER A 27 -11.58 1.93 17.89
CA SER A 27 -11.91 1.75 16.47
C SER A 27 -11.25 0.51 15.85
N CYS A 28 -10.01 0.18 16.26
CA CYS A 28 -9.29 -0.99 15.76
C CYS A 28 -9.79 -2.31 16.36
N THR A 29 -10.35 -2.30 17.56
CA THR A 29 -10.86 -3.51 18.24
C THR A 29 -12.35 -3.77 18.00
N ASN A 30 -13.06 -2.84 17.34
CA ASN A 30 -14.46 -3.04 16.97
C ASN A 30 -14.59 -3.88 15.69
N GLU A 31 -14.33 -5.18 15.83
CA GLU A 31 -14.42 -6.15 14.72
C GLU A 31 -15.80 -6.14 14.04
N HIS A 32 -16.89 -5.90 14.79
CA HIS A 32 -18.24 -5.85 14.24
C HIS A 32 -18.41 -4.75 13.17
N GLU A 33 -17.95 -3.52 13.45
CA GLU A 33 -18.04 -2.44 12.46
C GLU A 33 -17.01 -2.62 11.32
N ILE A 34 -15.84 -3.22 11.60
CA ILE A 34 -14.86 -3.58 10.57
C ILE A 34 -15.46 -4.56 9.57
N ASP A 35 -16.06 -5.65 10.06
CA ASP A 35 -16.67 -6.70 9.22
C ASP A 35 -17.84 -6.16 8.40
N LYS A 36 -18.64 -5.27 8.98
CA LYS A 36 -19.76 -4.61 8.30
C LYS A 36 -19.31 -3.70 7.16
N LEU A 37 -18.15 -3.06 7.27
CA LEU A 37 -17.57 -2.24 6.20
C LEU A 37 -16.96 -3.10 5.09
N ALA A 38 -16.54 -4.32 5.40
CA ALA A 38 -15.93 -5.26 4.47
C ALA A 38 -14.80 -4.59 3.65
N LEU A 39 -14.76 -4.83 2.33
CA LEU A 39 -13.72 -4.31 1.44
C LEU A 39 -13.95 -2.85 1.00
N LYS A 40 -15.06 -2.22 1.40
CA LYS A 40 -15.41 -0.88 0.91
C LYS A 40 -14.34 0.17 1.20
N PRO A 41 -13.74 0.26 2.41
CA PRO A 41 -12.68 1.24 2.67
C PRO A 41 -11.48 1.06 1.74
N LEU A 42 -11.11 -0.18 1.43
CA LEU A 42 -10.02 -0.48 0.50
C LEU A 42 -10.37 -0.08 -0.94
N GLN A 43 -11.59 -0.37 -1.40
CA GLN A 43 -12.06 0.04 -2.73
C GLN A 43 -12.07 1.57 -2.87
N ASP A 44 -12.48 2.30 -1.83
CA ASP A 44 -12.43 3.76 -1.80
C ASP A 44 -10.98 4.28 -1.90
N VAL A 45 -10.03 3.62 -1.22
CA VAL A 45 -8.59 3.93 -1.32
C VAL A 45 -8.08 3.68 -2.74
N LEU A 46 -8.44 2.55 -3.36
CA LEU A 46 -8.05 2.24 -4.75
C LEU A 46 -8.50 3.36 -5.70
N ILE A 47 -9.74 3.83 -5.54
CA ILE A 47 -10.28 4.92 -6.36
C ILE A 47 -9.54 6.24 -6.09
N ARG A 48 -9.38 6.62 -4.81
CA ARG A 48 -8.82 7.93 -4.46
C ARG A 48 -7.34 8.07 -4.81
N MET A 49 -6.55 7.03 -4.58
CA MET A 49 -5.10 7.10 -4.81
C MET A 49 -4.72 6.69 -6.23
N PHE A 50 -5.34 5.64 -6.75
CA PHE A 50 -4.94 5.01 -8.01
C PHE A 50 -5.91 5.26 -9.16
N GLU A 51 -7.02 5.99 -8.95
CA GLU A 51 -8.17 6.06 -9.89
C GLU A 51 -8.80 4.70 -10.19
N GLY A 52 -8.65 3.77 -9.25
CA GLY A 52 -9.10 2.40 -9.35
C GLY A 52 -8.01 1.47 -9.86
N TRP A 53 -8.24 0.18 -9.65
CA TRP A 53 -7.28 -0.85 -10.02
C TRP A 53 -7.59 -1.44 -11.39
N ARG A 54 -6.58 -1.48 -12.28
CA ARG A 54 -6.73 -1.93 -13.68
C ARG A 54 -7.20 -3.39 -13.81
N LEU A 55 -6.85 -4.24 -12.86
CA LEU A 55 -7.18 -5.67 -12.93
C LEU A 55 -8.63 -5.97 -12.55
N LEU A 56 -9.33 -5.03 -11.93
CA LEU A 56 -10.74 -5.19 -11.58
C LEU A 56 -11.61 -4.96 -12.83
N PRO A 57 -12.66 -5.78 -13.05
CA PRO A 57 -13.54 -5.62 -14.20
C PRO A 57 -14.21 -4.23 -14.22
N PRO A 58 -14.39 -3.62 -15.40
CA PRO A 58 -15.05 -2.32 -15.52
C PRO A 58 -16.44 -2.31 -14.88
N GLY A 59 -16.73 -1.28 -14.08
CA GLY A 59 -18.01 -1.11 -13.40
C GLY A 59 -18.15 -1.86 -12.08
N THR A 60 -17.08 -2.52 -11.61
CA THR A 60 -17.02 -3.12 -10.28
C THR A 60 -16.47 -2.14 -9.24
N PRO A 61 -16.81 -2.29 -7.94
CA PRO A 61 -16.24 -1.45 -6.89
C PRO A 61 -14.71 -1.49 -6.85
N GLY A 62 -14.08 -0.31 -6.84
CA GLY A 62 -12.61 -0.19 -6.86
C GLY A 62 -11.98 -0.28 -8.25
N SER A 63 -12.76 -0.57 -9.31
CA SER A 63 -12.25 -0.59 -10.68
C SER A 63 -11.95 0.82 -11.19
N ARG A 64 -11.13 0.88 -12.23
CA ARG A 64 -10.97 2.10 -13.03
C ARG A 64 -12.27 2.49 -13.73
N SER A 65 -12.40 3.78 -14.04
CA SER A 65 -13.58 4.37 -14.70
C SER A 65 -13.24 5.34 -15.84
N ASP A 66 -12.01 5.26 -16.37
CA ASP A 66 -11.56 6.14 -17.44
C ASP A 66 -12.36 5.93 -18.73
N LEU A 67 -12.57 7.02 -19.48
CA LEU A 67 -13.23 6.97 -20.80
C LEU A 67 -12.35 6.34 -21.88
N GLU A 68 -11.02 6.45 -21.73
CA GLU A 68 -10.00 5.90 -22.62
C GLU A 68 -8.92 5.21 -21.79
N ASP A 69 -8.20 4.23 -22.36
CA ASP A 69 -7.10 3.57 -21.64
C ASP A 69 -5.96 4.57 -21.33
N PRO A 70 -5.70 4.90 -20.03
CA PRO A 70 -4.68 5.87 -19.65
C PRO A 70 -3.26 5.30 -19.75
N PHE A 71 -3.11 3.99 -19.94
CA PHE A 71 -1.80 3.31 -19.99
C PHE A 71 -1.26 3.16 -21.42
N THR A 72 -1.83 3.87 -22.40
CA THR A 72 -1.20 4.01 -23.72
C THR A 72 0.00 4.95 -23.64
N PRO A 73 1.06 4.75 -24.45
CA PRO A 73 2.20 5.66 -24.48
C PRO A 73 1.77 7.12 -24.58
N GLN A 74 2.41 8.01 -23.81
CA GLN A 74 2.16 9.45 -23.73
C GLN A 74 0.88 9.89 -22.98
N LYS A 75 0.02 8.97 -22.51
CA LYS A 75 -1.16 9.33 -21.71
C LYS A 75 -0.94 9.23 -20.19
N PHE A 76 -0.09 8.31 -19.76
CA PHE A 76 0.20 8.15 -18.33
C PHE A 76 1.12 9.26 -17.83
N ASP A 77 0.63 10.05 -16.87
CA ASP A 77 1.42 11.08 -16.19
C ASP A 77 1.83 10.61 -14.79
N LEU A 78 3.12 10.29 -14.65
CA LEU A 78 3.67 9.91 -13.36
C LEU A 78 3.56 11.04 -12.34
N THR A 79 3.71 12.30 -12.75
CA THR A 79 3.68 13.49 -11.87
C THR A 79 2.31 13.65 -11.21
N ASP A 80 1.24 13.39 -11.95
CA ASP A 80 -0.12 13.40 -11.41
C ASP A 80 -0.29 12.32 -10.33
N LEU A 81 0.20 11.10 -10.60
CA LEU A 81 0.18 10.02 -9.61
C LEU A 81 0.97 10.41 -8.35
N ILE A 82 2.16 11.01 -8.49
CA ILE A 82 2.96 11.52 -7.36
C ILE A 82 2.13 12.53 -6.56
N GLY A 83 1.52 13.50 -7.24
CA GLY A 83 0.72 14.55 -6.62
C GLY A 83 -0.41 13.98 -5.78
N ARG A 84 -1.14 13.00 -6.31
CA ARG A 84 -2.21 12.30 -5.58
C ARG A 84 -1.70 11.59 -4.33
N PHE A 85 -0.62 10.84 -4.44
CA PHE A 85 -0.05 10.12 -3.29
C PHE A 85 0.36 11.06 -2.16
N LEU A 86 1.01 12.17 -2.50
CA LEU A 86 1.43 13.18 -1.54
C LEU A 86 0.24 13.87 -0.85
N GLN A 87 -0.90 14.05 -1.53
CA GLN A 87 -2.12 14.60 -0.92
C GLN A 87 -2.67 13.72 0.21
N PHE A 88 -2.46 12.40 0.12
CA PHE A 88 -2.87 11.45 1.15
C PHE A 88 -1.74 11.09 2.13
N GLY A 89 -0.58 11.76 2.05
CA GLY A 89 0.56 11.49 2.92
C GLY A 89 1.26 10.15 2.65
N HIS A 90 1.07 9.58 1.46
CA HIS A 90 1.72 8.35 1.03
C HIS A 90 2.94 8.65 0.15
N GLY A 91 4.00 7.85 0.32
CA GLY A 91 5.12 7.80 -0.62
C GLY A 91 4.78 6.91 -1.82
N ILE A 92 5.53 7.02 -2.91
CA ILE A 92 5.38 6.14 -4.07
C ILE A 92 6.32 4.95 -3.88
N ASP A 93 5.89 3.74 -4.23
CA ASP A 93 6.71 2.55 -4.02
C ASP A 93 7.94 2.48 -4.93
N ILE A 94 7.94 3.18 -6.08
CA ILE A 94 9.07 3.18 -7.02
C ILE A 94 10.28 3.99 -6.53
N PHE A 95 10.07 5.02 -5.71
CA PHE A 95 11.11 5.79 -5.02
C PHE A 95 10.50 6.57 -3.87
N GLN A 96 11.25 6.73 -2.79
CA GLN A 96 10.81 7.48 -1.63
C GLN A 96 11.15 8.96 -1.77
N LEU A 97 10.17 9.83 -1.49
CA LEU A 97 10.35 11.28 -1.34
C LEU A 97 10.30 11.62 0.15
N LEU A 98 11.43 12.01 0.72
CA LEU A 98 11.56 12.23 2.17
C LEU A 98 11.95 13.68 2.46
N VAL A 99 11.47 14.21 3.59
CA VAL A 99 11.94 15.49 4.15
C VAL A 99 12.76 15.17 5.40
N GLU A 100 14.08 15.27 5.27
CA GLU A 100 15.03 14.84 6.30
C GLU A 100 15.99 15.96 6.65
N ARG A 101 16.74 15.83 7.75
CA ARG A 101 17.80 16.80 8.07
C ARG A 101 18.88 16.71 7.00
N ASP A 102 19.37 17.87 6.56
CA ASP A 102 20.49 17.91 5.63
C ASP A 102 21.73 17.29 6.32
N PRO A 103 22.31 16.21 5.76
CA PRO A 103 23.47 15.54 6.35
C PRO A 103 24.70 16.44 6.42
N LYS A 104 24.75 17.52 5.64
CA LYS A 104 25.81 18.53 5.66
C LYS A 104 25.48 19.71 6.58
N ASN A 105 24.21 19.89 6.97
CA ASN A 105 23.77 20.97 7.84
C ASN A 105 22.53 20.57 8.66
N SER A 106 22.75 20.11 9.89
CA SER A 106 21.69 19.61 10.77
C SER A 106 20.66 20.66 11.22
N SER A 107 20.90 21.95 10.95
CA SER A 107 19.95 23.04 11.22
C SER A 107 18.95 23.26 10.07
N ARG A 108 19.07 22.51 8.97
CA ARG A 108 18.20 22.60 7.80
C ARG A 108 17.60 21.24 7.46
N PHE A 109 16.50 21.29 6.73
CA PHE A 109 15.90 20.13 6.09
C PHE A 109 16.15 20.16 4.59
N SER A 110 16.28 18.98 3.98
CA SER A 110 16.41 18.76 2.55
C SER A 110 15.37 17.76 2.07
N ILE A 111 15.01 17.87 0.79
CA ILE A 111 14.25 16.82 0.10
C ILE A 111 15.26 15.76 -0.34
N THR A 112 15.05 14.52 0.12
CA THR A 112 15.85 13.35 -0.26
C THR A 112 15.04 12.45 -1.16
N LEU A 113 15.65 11.97 -2.24
CA LEU A 113 15.14 10.85 -3.03
C LEU A 113 15.90 9.59 -2.60
N ALA A 114 15.18 8.58 -2.16
CA ALA A 114 15.74 7.29 -1.77
C ALA A 114 15.15 6.16 -2.63
N PRO A 115 15.82 4.98 -2.70
CA PRO A 115 15.32 3.84 -3.45
C PRO A 115 13.87 3.47 -3.08
N GLY A 116 13.18 2.83 -4.03
CA GLY A 116 11.83 2.33 -3.83
C GLY A 116 11.74 1.27 -2.73
N VAL A 117 10.51 1.00 -2.29
CA VAL A 117 10.22 -0.09 -1.34
C VAL A 117 9.67 -1.26 -2.12
N VAL A 118 10.12 -2.46 -1.76
CA VAL A 118 9.60 -3.72 -2.31
C VAL A 118 8.87 -4.50 -1.23
N SER A 119 7.89 -5.31 -1.63
CA SER A 119 7.00 -6.01 -0.70
C SER A 119 7.69 -7.08 0.16
N MET A 120 8.81 -7.64 -0.31
CA MET A 120 9.63 -8.60 0.44
C MET A 120 11.05 -8.07 0.66
N GLN A 121 11.85 -8.75 1.47
CA GLN A 121 13.28 -8.43 1.57
C GLN A 121 13.98 -8.63 0.21
N PRO A 122 14.90 -7.74 -0.20
CA PRO A 122 15.54 -7.79 -1.52
C PRO A 122 16.15 -9.16 -1.87
N GLU A 123 16.70 -9.88 -0.90
CA GLU A 123 17.33 -11.19 -1.10
C GLU A 123 16.37 -12.21 -1.72
N TYR A 124 15.07 -12.12 -1.41
CA TYR A 124 14.05 -13.02 -1.96
C TYR A 124 13.76 -12.77 -3.45
N TYR A 125 14.13 -11.62 -3.99
CA TYR A 125 14.01 -11.34 -5.43
C TYR A 125 15.29 -11.68 -6.20
N LEU A 126 16.44 -11.69 -5.51
CA LEU A 126 17.77 -11.81 -6.14
C LEU A 126 18.31 -13.24 -6.11
N GLU A 127 18.04 -13.99 -5.04
CA GLU A 127 18.49 -15.38 -4.89
C GLU A 127 17.39 -16.34 -5.36
N THR A 128 17.70 -17.17 -6.35
CA THR A 128 16.73 -18.07 -6.99
C THR A 128 17.13 -19.54 -6.93
N SER A 129 18.31 -19.84 -6.37
CA SER A 129 18.85 -21.20 -6.30
C SER A 129 18.50 -21.92 -4.99
N ASP A 130 18.26 -21.18 -3.90
CA ASP A 130 17.88 -21.76 -2.61
C ASP A 130 16.39 -22.18 -2.62
N LEU A 131 16.14 -23.47 -2.40
CA LEU A 131 14.78 -24.05 -2.36
C LEU A 131 13.87 -23.40 -1.30
N LYS A 132 14.42 -22.95 -0.17
CA LYS A 132 13.63 -22.23 0.85
C LYS A 132 13.19 -20.87 0.35
N ILE A 133 14.07 -20.16 -0.34
CA ILE A 133 13.76 -18.84 -0.92
C ILE A 133 12.71 -19.01 -2.02
N THR A 134 12.90 -19.97 -2.94
CA THR A 134 11.90 -20.28 -3.98
C THR A 134 10.53 -20.58 -3.39
N ARG A 135 10.47 -21.28 -2.25
CA ARG A 135 9.21 -21.56 -1.55
C ARG A 135 8.57 -20.31 -0.93
N ILE A 136 9.36 -19.42 -0.33
CA ILE A 136 8.85 -18.14 0.21
C ILE A 136 8.30 -17.26 -0.91
N VAL A 137 9.03 -17.15 -2.02
CA VAL A 137 8.59 -16.41 -3.22
C VAL A 137 7.29 -16.98 -3.75
N GLN A 138 7.15 -18.32 -3.79
CA GLN A 138 5.90 -18.95 -4.22
C GLN A 138 4.74 -18.57 -3.28
N TYR A 139 4.93 -18.59 -1.97
CA TYR A 139 3.89 -18.17 -1.03
C TYR A 139 3.49 -16.71 -1.21
N PHE A 140 4.45 -15.82 -1.51
CA PHE A 140 4.14 -14.44 -1.81
C PHE A 140 3.32 -14.30 -3.11
N LYS A 141 3.68 -15.04 -4.17
CA LYS A 141 2.90 -15.06 -5.42
C LYS A 141 1.49 -15.61 -5.21
N ASP A 142 1.34 -16.67 -4.44
CA ASP A 142 0.04 -17.24 -4.08
C ASP A 142 -0.80 -16.23 -3.27
N PHE A 143 -0.17 -15.50 -2.34
CA PHE A 143 -0.81 -14.42 -1.60
C PHE A 143 -1.32 -13.32 -2.54
N MET A 144 -0.48 -12.80 -3.45
CA MET A 144 -0.91 -11.80 -4.43
C MET A 144 -2.11 -12.28 -5.25
N ARG A 145 -2.08 -13.54 -5.72
CA ARG A 145 -3.16 -14.14 -6.50
C ARG A 145 -4.45 -14.24 -5.70
N ASN A 146 -4.39 -14.85 -4.50
CA ASN A 146 -5.56 -15.08 -3.66
C ASN A 146 -6.21 -13.75 -3.23
N TYR A 147 -5.40 -12.75 -2.87
CA TYR A 147 -5.90 -11.43 -2.49
C TYR A 147 -6.55 -10.71 -3.67
N SER A 148 -5.98 -10.83 -4.88
CA SER A 148 -6.57 -10.28 -6.10
C SER A 148 -7.93 -10.91 -6.42
N ILE A 149 -8.06 -12.23 -6.29
CA ILE A 149 -9.34 -12.94 -6.46
C ILE A 149 -10.37 -12.45 -5.45
N MET A 150 -9.97 -12.31 -4.18
CA MET A 150 -10.85 -11.81 -3.12
C MET A 150 -11.35 -10.39 -3.40
N LEU A 151 -10.55 -9.56 -4.07
CA LEU A 151 -10.94 -8.22 -4.50
C LEU A 151 -11.84 -8.20 -5.74
N GLY A 152 -11.99 -9.34 -6.44
CA GLY A 152 -12.84 -9.47 -7.62
C GLY A 152 -12.09 -9.49 -8.96
N VAL A 153 -10.77 -9.67 -8.96
CA VAL A 153 -9.99 -9.85 -10.20
C VAL A 153 -10.33 -11.20 -10.82
N GLU A 154 -10.62 -11.20 -12.13
CA GLU A 154 -10.89 -12.43 -12.86
C GLU A 154 -9.65 -13.31 -12.98
N GLU A 155 -9.83 -14.64 -12.93
CA GLU A 155 -8.72 -15.60 -13.04
C GLU A 155 -7.90 -15.41 -14.32
N SER A 156 -8.57 -15.01 -15.42
CA SER A 156 -7.95 -14.74 -16.72
C SER A 156 -6.91 -13.61 -16.67
N GLN A 157 -7.06 -12.67 -15.73
CA GLN A 157 -6.19 -11.50 -15.57
C GLN A 157 -5.04 -11.72 -14.60
N LEU A 158 -5.06 -12.79 -13.80
CA LEU A 158 -4.06 -13.03 -12.76
C LEU A 158 -2.63 -13.23 -13.30
N GLY A 159 -2.48 -13.53 -14.60
CA GLY A 159 -1.16 -13.56 -15.25
C GLY A 159 -0.42 -12.22 -15.19
N ALA A 160 -1.14 -11.10 -15.04
CA ALA A 160 -0.54 -9.78 -14.86
C ALA A 160 0.24 -9.64 -13.55
N LEU A 161 -0.06 -10.44 -12.52
CA LEU A 161 0.63 -10.38 -11.23
C LEU A 161 2.09 -10.85 -11.32
N GLU A 162 2.41 -11.73 -12.27
CA GLU A 162 3.80 -12.08 -12.58
C GLU A 162 4.56 -10.86 -13.09
N LYS A 163 3.91 -9.98 -13.86
CA LYS A 163 4.53 -8.73 -14.35
C LYS A 163 4.73 -7.71 -13.23
N VAL A 164 3.84 -7.67 -12.24
CA VAL A 164 4.02 -6.87 -11.02
C VAL A 164 5.24 -7.38 -10.24
N PHE A 165 5.36 -8.69 -10.07
CA PHE A 165 6.54 -9.29 -9.43
C PHE A 165 7.85 -9.03 -10.19
N ASP A 166 7.82 -9.13 -11.52
CA ASP A 166 8.95 -8.80 -12.39
C ASP A 166 9.40 -7.34 -12.23
N LEU A 167 8.44 -6.42 -12.02
CA LEU A 167 8.72 -5.01 -11.77
C LEU A 167 9.36 -4.80 -10.39
N GLU A 168 8.80 -5.37 -9.33
CA GLU A 168 9.41 -5.30 -7.99
C GLU A 168 10.83 -5.89 -7.99
N THR A 169 11.05 -6.98 -8.73
CA THR A 169 12.38 -7.59 -8.89
C THR A 169 13.37 -6.63 -9.55
N GLN A 170 12.91 -5.77 -10.46
CA GLN A 170 13.76 -4.73 -11.07
C GLN A 170 14.06 -3.61 -10.09
N ILE A 171 13.08 -3.20 -9.27
CA ILE A 171 13.28 -2.20 -8.22
C ILE A 171 14.29 -2.70 -7.19
N ALA A 172 14.19 -3.97 -6.76
CA ALA A 172 15.09 -4.58 -5.77
C ALA A 172 16.57 -4.69 -6.22
N LYS A 173 16.85 -4.55 -7.52
CA LYS A 173 18.21 -4.61 -8.08
C LYS A 173 18.95 -3.27 -8.04
N VAL A 174 18.23 -2.18 -7.79
CA VAL A 174 18.72 -0.80 -7.80
C VAL A 174 19.06 -0.39 -6.38
#